data_AF-A0A1S3VDF1-F1
#
_entry.id   AF-A0A1S3VDF1-F1
#
_cell.length_a   1.000
_cell.length_b   1.000
_cell.length_c   1.000
_cell.angle_alpha   90.00
_cell.angle_beta   90.00
_cell.angle_gamma   90.00
#
_symmetry.space_group_name_H-M   'P 1'
#
loop_
_entity.id
_entity.type
_entity.pdbx_description
1 polymer ?
#
loop_
_entity_poly.entity_id
_entity_poly.type
_entity_poly.pdbx_seq_one_letter_code
_entity_poly.pdbx_strand_id
1 'polypeptide(L)'
;MEDPSITVNVEGEKKEERKWWGEAVKKVVNWVTHKDKDKWPKELRGNLFLVATVVATMTFQSALNPPGGIRPAKDGGGKVVCNKEMHPCPGESILAYTDSDHYTYFLISNTTCFISSSAVCLLLVSGFPLDHRFITWLLSIGMCITISSLALTYMFGAQMVTPDPVWEESNFMFQNILHIWIVLLGLVALVLCLRLFAWILTKRISRPKQ
;
A
#
# COMPACT_ATOMS: atom_id res chain seq x y z
N MET A 1 -38.85 22.37 -38.03
CA MET A 1 -39.58 21.09 -38.06
C MET A 1 -38.49 20.03 -38.08
N GLU A 2 -38.12 19.50 -36.91
CA GLU A 2 -37.09 18.45 -36.83
C GLU A 2 -37.65 17.15 -37.41
N ASP A 3 -36.84 16.46 -38.23
CA ASP A 3 -37.26 15.27 -38.97
C ASP A 3 -37.38 14.06 -38.03
N PRO A 4 -38.59 13.51 -37.82
CA PRO A 4 -38.83 12.41 -36.89
C PRO A 4 -38.13 11.10 -37.27
N SER A 5 -37.62 10.97 -38.49
CA SER A 5 -36.84 9.80 -38.91
C SER A 5 -35.44 9.76 -38.29
N ILE A 6 -34.81 10.93 -38.12
CA ILE A 6 -33.45 11.05 -37.55
C ILE A 6 -33.47 10.76 -36.05
N THR A 7 -34.51 11.23 -35.35
CA THR A 7 -34.64 11.01 -33.90
C THR A 7 -34.85 9.53 -33.57
N VAL A 8 -35.63 8.80 -34.37
CA VAL A 8 -35.85 7.35 -34.19
C VAL A 8 -34.57 6.53 -34.44
N ASN A 9 -33.78 6.88 -35.46
CA ASN A 9 -32.52 6.18 -35.75
C ASN A 9 -31.45 6.41 -34.65
N VAL A 10 -31.33 7.64 -34.14
CA VAL A 10 -30.40 7.98 -33.07
C VAL A 10 -30.79 7.31 -31.73
N GLU A 11 -32.09 7.17 -31.46
CA GLU A 11 -32.60 6.48 -30.26
C GLU A 11 -32.34 4.96 -30.34
N GLY A 12 -32.45 4.38 -31.53
CA GLY A 12 -32.18 2.97 -31.82
C GLY A 12 -30.70 2.61 -31.61
N GLU A 13 -29.79 3.37 -32.22
CA GLU A 13 -28.34 3.16 -32.07
C GLU A 13 -27.89 3.28 -30.60
N LYS A 14 -28.34 4.32 -29.88
CA LYS A 14 -28.04 4.48 -28.43
C LYS A 14 -28.58 3.34 -27.57
N LYS A 15 -29.64 2.66 -28.00
CA LYS A 15 -30.23 1.52 -27.28
C LYS A 15 -29.42 0.24 -27.53
N GLU A 16 -28.94 0.05 -28.75
CA GLU A 16 -28.10 -1.07 -29.14
C GLU A 16 -26.70 -0.96 -28.51
N GLU A 17 -26.12 0.23 -28.49
CA GLU A 17 -24.84 0.53 -27.82
C GLU A 17 -24.92 0.20 -26.33
N ARG A 18 -25.98 0.65 -25.62
CA ARG A 18 -26.21 0.33 -24.19
C ARG A 18 -26.34 -1.17 -23.94
N LYS A 19 -26.96 -1.92 -24.86
CA LYS A 19 -27.08 -3.39 -24.77
C LYS A 19 -25.73 -4.06 -24.93
N TRP A 20 -24.97 -3.65 -25.95
CA TRP A 20 -23.63 -4.16 -26.23
C TRP A 20 -22.65 -3.88 -25.09
N TRP A 21 -22.67 -2.67 -24.53
CA TRP A 21 -21.90 -2.30 -23.34
C TRP A 21 -22.28 -3.13 -22.11
N GLY A 22 -23.57 -3.44 -21.93
CA GLY A 22 -24.04 -4.33 -20.86
C GLY A 22 -23.49 -5.75 -20.96
N GLU A 23 -23.49 -6.33 -22.17
CA GLU A 23 -22.91 -7.64 -22.48
C GLU A 23 -21.39 -7.69 -22.24
N ALA A 24 -20.66 -6.67 -22.73
CA ALA A 24 -19.22 -6.56 -22.56
C ALA A 24 -18.83 -6.44 -21.08
N VAL A 25 -19.52 -5.59 -20.32
CA VAL A 25 -19.33 -5.46 -18.87
C VAL A 25 -19.63 -6.78 -18.17
N LYS A 26 -20.70 -7.48 -18.56
CA LYS A 26 -21.08 -8.76 -17.96
C LYS A 26 -20.03 -9.85 -18.23
N LYS A 27 -19.46 -9.92 -19.44
CA LYS A 27 -18.35 -10.83 -19.76
C LYS A 27 -17.07 -10.52 -18.98
N VAL A 28 -16.68 -9.25 -18.90
CA VAL A 28 -15.50 -8.81 -18.12
C VAL A 28 -15.70 -9.13 -16.64
N VAL A 29 -16.88 -8.85 -16.08
CA VAL A 29 -17.20 -9.19 -14.70
C VAL A 29 -17.10 -10.69 -14.47
N ASN A 30 -17.72 -11.51 -15.33
CA ASN A 30 -17.74 -12.95 -15.16
C ASN A 30 -16.33 -13.54 -15.23
N TRP A 31 -15.51 -13.09 -16.18
CA TRP A 31 -14.10 -13.47 -16.32
C TRP A 31 -13.28 -13.08 -15.09
N VAL A 32 -13.49 -11.89 -14.53
CA VAL A 32 -12.80 -11.42 -13.32
C VAL A 32 -13.24 -12.18 -12.06
N THR A 33 -14.48 -12.70 -12.01
CA THR A 33 -15.04 -13.37 -10.82
C THR A 33 -14.87 -14.89 -10.79
N HIS A 34 -14.45 -15.54 -11.88
CA HIS A 34 -14.50 -17.01 -12.01
C HIS A 34 -13.27 -17.77 -11.49
N LYS A 35 -12.29 -17.11 -10.87
CA LYS A 35 -11.04 -17.76 -10.44
C LYS A 35 -11.09 -18.18 -8.96
N ASP A 36 -11.35 -19.48 -8.75
CA ASP A 36 -11.09 -20.35 -7.58
C ASP A 36 -11.50 -19.86 -6.19
N LYS A 37 -12.66 -20.31 -5.71
CA LYS A 37 -13.29 -19.82 -4.47
C LYS A 37 -13.06 -20.66 -3.21
N ASP A 38 -12.65 -21.94 -3.28
CA ASP A 38 -12.98 -22.83 -2.16
C ASP A 38 -11.76 -23.28 -1.34
N LYS A 39 -10.58 -23.44 -1.96
CA LYS A 39 -9.35 -23.90 -1.27
C LYS A 39 -8.33 -22.77 -1.03
N TRP A 40 -8.34 -21.77 -1.90
CA TRP A 40 -7.46 -20.60 -1.89
C TRP A 40 -7.57 -19.68 -0.66
N PRO A 41 -8.75 -19.39 -0.07
CA PRO A 41 -8.86 -18.31 0.93
C PRO A 41 -8.16 -18.59 2.26
N LYS A 42 -8.10 -19.84 2.73
CA LYS A 42 -7.53 -20.18 4.05
C LYS A 42 -6.01 -20.14 4.05
N GLU A 43 -5.36 -20.75 3.06
CA GLU A 43 -3.90 -20.72 2.93
C GLU A 43 -3.40 -19.29 2.63
N LEU A 44 -4.11 -18.56 1.76
CA LEU A 44 -3.79 -17.16 1.48
C LEU A 44 -3.90 -16.30 2.75
N ARG A 45 -4.93 -16.51 3.58
CA ARG A 45 -5.10 -15.78 4.86
C ARG A 45 -3.91 -16.01 5.79
N GLY A 46 -3.47 -17.26 5.94
CA GLY A 46 -2.32 -17.62 6.77
C GLY A 46 -1.03 -16.98 6.27
N ASN A 47 -0.78 -17.06 4.96
CA ASN A 47 0.42 -16.49 4.34
C ASN A 47 0.44 -14.96 4.43
N LEU A 48 -0.68 -14.29 4.18
CA LEU A 48 -0.78 -12.83 4.31
C LEU A 48 -0.60 -12.36 5.76
N PHE A 49 -1.16 -13.10 6.72
CA PHE A 49 -1.00 -12.80 8.14
C PHE A 49 0.47 -12.94 8.56
N LEU A 50 1.14 -14.00 8.09
CA LEU A 50 2.56 -14.21 8.32
C LEU A 50 3.39 -13.05 7.75
N VAL A 51 3.19 -12.70 6.48
CA VAL A 51 3.91 -11.61 5.82
C VAL A 51 3.68 -10.28 6.55
N ALA A 52 2.42 -9.95 6.87
CA ALA A 52 2.09 -8.73 7.58
C ALA A 52 2.75 -8.67 8.98
N THR A 53 2.78 -9.80 9.71
CA THR A 53 3.44 -9.88 11.02
C THR A 53 4.95 -9.72 10.91
N VAL A 54 5.57 -10.31 9.89
CA VAL A 54 7.01 -10.16 9.61
C VAL A 54 7.34 -8.70 9.30
N VAL A 55 6.57 -8.05 8.43
CA VAL A 55 6.75 -6.63 8.09
C VAL A 55 6.57 -5.76 9.33
N ALA A 56 5.52 -5.96 10.12
CA ALA A 56 5.29 -5.24 11.37
C ALA A 56 6.49 -5.39 12.31
N THR A 57 6.99 -6.62 12.47
CA THR A 57 8.16 -6.91 13.31
C THR A 57 9.41 -6.19 12.80
N MET A 58 9.69 -6.25 11.49
CA MET A 58 10.84 -5.56 10.90
C MET A 58 10.76 -4.05 11.10
N THR A 59 9.60 -3.43 10.87
CA THR A 59 9.41 -1.99 11.10
C THR A 59 9.60 -1.62 12.56
N PHE A 60 9.00 -2.36 13.49
CA PHE A 60 9.18 -2.17 14.93
C PHE A 60 10.67 -2.25 15.33
N GLN A 61 11.38 -3.27 14.85
CA GLN A 61 12.81 -3.42 15.12
C GLN A 61 13.63 -2.25 14.59
N SER A 62 13.35 -1.79 13.38
CA SER A 62 14.07 -0.65 12.77
C SER A 62 13.74 0.70 13.42
N ALA A 63 12.57 0.86 14.05
CA ALA A 63 12.24 2.07 14.80
C ALA A 63 12.96 2.12 16.15
N LEU A 64 13.09 0.98 16.84
CA LEU A 64 13.80 0.88 18.12
C LEU A 64 15.33 0.81 17.97
N ASN A 65 15.80 0.30 16.83
CA ASN A 65 17.20 0.27 16.45
C ASN A 65 17.35 1.08 15.15
N PRO A 66 17.31 2.43 15.24
CA PRO A 66 17.32 3.28 14.06
C PRO A 66 18.59 3.06 13.24
N PRO A 67 18.51 3.30 11.91
CA PRO A 67 19.69 3.39 11.07
C PRO A 67 20.72 4.36 11.67
N GLY A 68 22.00 4.02 11.57
CA GLY A 68 23.09 4.79 12.20
C GLY A 68 23.19 4.65 13.73
N GLY A 69 22.25 3.92 14.35
CA GLY A 69 22.28 3.61 15.77
C GLY A 69 21.90 4.78 16.67
N ILE A 70 22.01 4.52 17.96
CA ILE A 70 21.76 5.48 19.03
C ILE A 70 23.08 5.88 19.69
N ARG A 71 23.13 7.08 20.26
CA ARG A 71 24.28 7.48 21.05
C ARG A 71 24.36 6.63 22.33
N PRO A 72 25.47 5.94 22.61
CA PRO A 72 25.62 5.16 23.83
C PRO A 72 25.70 6.08 25.05
N ALA A 73 25.28 5.55 26.21
CA ALA A 73 25.59 6.18 27.50
C ALA A 73 27.09 6.10 27.76
N LYS A 74 27.67 7.13 28.38
CA LYS A 74 29.09 7.13 28.74
C LYS A 74 29.32 6.14 29.89
N ASP A 75 30.21 5.17 29.69
CA ASP A 75 30.57 4.21 30.73
C ASP A 75 31.32 4.91 31.87
N GLY A 76 30.64 5.06 33.02
CA GLY A 76 31.23 5.78 34.16
C GLY A 76 30.44 5.70 35.47
N GLY A 77 29.54 4.72 35.64
CA GLY A 77 28.80 4.47 36.89
C GLY A 77 27.88 5.59 37.38
N GLY A 78 27.88 6.75 36.72
CA GLY A 78 27.05 7.90 37.03
C GLY A 78 25.69 7.85 36.33
N LYS A 79 24.79 8.73 36.76
CA LYS A 79 23.48 8.91 36.13
C LYS A 79 23.65 9.31 34.65
N VAL A 80 22.80 8.78 33.77
CA VAL A 80 22.72 9.24 32.37
C VAL A 80 22.22 10.69 32.38
N VAL A 81 23.04 11.63 31.91
CA VAL A 81 22.70 13.05 31.82
C VAL A 81 22.81 13.49 30.37
N CYS A 82 21.81 14.23 29.90
CA CYS A 82 21.93 15.00 28.67
C CYS A 82 22.17 16.48 29.01
N ASN A 83 23.33 16.97 28.59
CA ASN A 83 23.70 18.38 28.75
C ASN A 83 23.34 19.15 27.47
N LYS A 84 23.11 20.46 27.57
CA LYS A 84 22.76 21.32 26.42
C LYS A 84 23.81 21.35 25.29
N GLU A 85 25.05 20.99 25.60
CA GLU A 85 26.15 20.92 24.65
C GLU A 85 26.28 19.53 24.01
N MET A 86 25.54 18.53 24.49
CA MET A 86 25.65 17.14 24.09
C MET A 86 24.40 16.71 23.32
N HIS A 87 24.43 16.91 22.02
CA HIS A 87 23.43 16.39 21.09
C HIS A 87 24.06 15.44 20.06
N PRO A 88 23.37 14.38 19.66
CA PRO A 88 22.17 13.82 20.31
C PRO A 88 22.46 13.36 21.75
N CYS A 89 21.44 13.28 22.61
CA CYS A 89 21.53 12.75 23.97
C CYS A 89 21.79 11.23 23.95
N PRO A 90 22.30 10.61 25.05
CA PRO A 90 22.34 9.16 25.16
C PRO A 90 20.96 8.53 24.96
N GLY A 91 20.87 7.53 24.08
CA GLY A 91 19.61 6.87 23.69
C GLY A 91 18.90 7.52 22.50
N GLU A 92 19.28 8.72 22.07
CA GLU A 92 18.75 9.34 20.86
C GLU A 92 19.49 8.85 19.62
N SER A 93 18.77 8.81 18.49
CA SER A 93 19.32 8.42 17.20
C SER A 93 20.38 9.42 16.72
N ILE A 94 21.49 8.90 16.18
CA ILE A 94 22.55 9.73 15.60
C ILE A 94 22.07 10.38 14.30
N LEU A 95 21.45 9.60 13.41
CA LEU A 95 20.95 10.11 12.13
C LEU A 95 19.79 11.09 12.28
N ALA A 96 18.98 10.99 13.33
CA ALA A 96 17.96 12.01 13.62
C ALA A 96 18.55 13.41 13.83
N TYR A 97 19.80 13.49 14.30
CA TYR A 97 20.49 14.75 14.52
C TYR A 97 21.35 15.17 13.32
N THR A 98 22.06 14.24 12.68
CA THR A 98 22.98 14.56 11.58
C THR A 98 22.29 14.69 10.22
N ASP A 99 21.16 14.00 10.02
CA ASP A 99 20.37 14.02 8.78
C ASP A 99 18.86 13.99 9.12
N SER A 100 18.40 15.05 9.77
CA SER A 100 17.04 15.14 10.32
C SER A 100 15.94 14.99 9.26
N ASP A 101 16.20 15.46 8.04
CA ASP A 101 15.20 15.53 6.97
C ASP A 101 14.90 14.12 6.43
N HIS A 102 15.92 13.39 6.00
CA HIS A 102 15.74 12.01 5.53
C HIS A 102 15.30 11.08 6.67
N TYR A 103 15.76 11.32 7.89
CA TYR A 103 15.31 10.58 9.07
C TYR A 103 13.82 10.77 9.35
N THR A 104 13.30 11.98 9.16
CA THR A 104 11.87 12.26 9.31
C THR A 104 11.05 11.50 8.26
N TYR A 105 11.48 11.51 6.99
CA TYR A 105 10.81 10.73 5.94
C TYR A 105 10.88 9.22 6.18
N PHE A 106 12.02 8.73 6.67
CA PHE A 106 12.18 7.35 7.12
C PHE A 106 11.17 7.01 8.24
N LEU A 107 11.07 7.81 9.30
CA LEU A 107 10.14 7.54 10.40
C LEU A 107 8.67 7.56 9.96
N ILE A 108 8.28 8.51 9.11
CA ILE A 108 6.90 8.61 8.61
C ILE A 108 6.55 7.36 7.79
N SER A 109 7.41 6.99 6.85
CA SER A 109 7.20 5.82 6.01
C SER A 109 7.20 4.51 6.83
N ASN A 110 8.14 4.38 7.77
CA ASN A 110 8.23 3.22 8.65
C ASN A 110 6.99 3.06 9.54
N THR A 111 6.55 4.15 10.17
CA THR A 111 5.35 4.16 11.02
C THR A 111 4.09 3.84 10.21
N THR A 112 3.98 4.38 9.00
CA THR A 112 2.88 4.07 8.08
C THR A 112 2.87 2.58 7.74
N CYS A 113 4.04 2.00 7.48
CA CYS A 113 4.20 0.57 7.21
C CYS A 113 3.81 -0.29 8.43
N PHE A 114 4.22 0.10 9.64
CA PHE A 114 3.89 -0.60 10.88
C PHE A 114 2.38 -0.58 11.16
N ILE A 115 1.74 0.59 11.07
CA ILE A 115 0.31 0.73 11.33
C ILE A 115 -0.51 0.00 10.27
N SER A 116 -0.13 0.12 9.00
CA SER A 116 -0.82 -0.55 7.90
C SER A 116 -0.71 -2.07 7.99
N SER A 117 0.47 -2.62 8.27
CA SER A 117 0.66 -4.05 8.47
C SER A 117 -0.09 -4.56 9.71
N SER A 118 -0.09 -3.81 10.81
CA SER A 118 -0.88 -4.13 12.01
C SER A 118 -2.38 -4.14 11.73
N ALA A 119 -2.89 -3.18 10.96
CA ALA A 119 -4.29 -3.16 10.53
C ALA A 119 -4.64 -4.37 9.66
N VAL A 120 -3.76 -4.77 8.75
CA VAL A 120 -3.90 -6.02 7.98
C VAL A 120 -3.95 -7.23 8.91
N CYS A 121 -3.06 -7.34 9.89
CA CYS A 121 -3.08 -8.41 10.88
C CYS A 121 -4.40 -8.47 11.65
N LEU A 122 -4.90 -7.32 12.13
CA LEU A 122 -6.17 -7.24 12.84
C LEU A 122 -7.33 -7.71 11.97
N LEU A 123 -7.43 -7.21 10.73
CA LEU A 123 -8.46 -7.65 9.77
C LEU A 123 -8.41 -9.16 9.52
N LEU A 124 -7.20 -9.72 9.40
CA LEU A 124 -7.00 -11.15 9.20
C LEU A 124 -7.25 -11.97 10.47
N VAL A 125 -7.11 -11.43 11.68
CA VAL A 125 -7.44 -12.13 12.94
C VAL A 125 -8.93 -12.08 13.23
N SER A 126 -9.61 -10.98 12.91
CA SER A 126 -11.04 -10.74 13.20
C SER A 126 -12.02 -11.76 12.58
N GLY A 127 -11.56 -12.72 11.76
CA GLY A 127 -12.43 -13.78 11.28
C GLY A 127 -13.32 -13.40 10.11
N PHE A 128 -13.17 -12.18 9.56
CA PHE A 128 -14.00 -11.74 8.45
C PHE A 128 -13.84 -12.68 7.24
N PRO A 129 -14.95 -13.08 6.59
CA PRO A 129 -14.89 -13.96 5.43
C PRO A 129 -14.22 -13.24 4.27
N LEU A 130 -13.10 -13.78 3.77
CA LEU A 130 -12.36 -13.28 2.60
C LEU A 130 -13.11 -13.49 1.26
N ASP A 131 -14.28 -14.13 1.28
CA ASP A 131 -15.20 -14.11 0.13
C ASP A 131 -15.97 -12.78 0.05
N HIS A 132 -16.02 -12.00 1.15
CA HIS A 132 -16.64 -10.69 1.11
C HIS A 132 -15.76 -9.70 0.35
N ARG A 133 -16.19 -9.34 -0.86
CA ARG A 133 -15.45 -8.50 -1.83
C ARG A 133 -14.93 -7.18 -1.24
N PHE A 134 -15.65 -6.57 -0.30
CA PHE A 134 -15.19 -5.34 0.37
C PHE A 134 -14.00 -5.59 1.32
N ILE A 135 -13.99 -6.71 2.05
CA ILE A 135 -12.90 -7.05 2.98
C ILE A 135 -11.63 -7.36 2.19
N THR A 136 -11.74 -8.14 1.12
CA THR A 136 -10.60 -8.44 0.25
C THR A 136 -10.08 -7.20 -0.46
N TRP A 137 -10.96 -6.27 -0.83
CA TRP A 137 -10.57 -4.97 -1.37
C TRP A 137 -9.82 -4.11 -0.33
N LEU A 138 -10.34 -4.02 0.90
CA LEU A 138 -9.68 -3.31 2.01
C LEU A 138 -8.31 -3.93 2.35
N LEU A 139 -8.25 -5.26 2.42
CA LEU A 139 -7.02 -6.02 2.62
C LEU A 139 -5.99 -5.74 1.52
N SER A 140 -6.44 -5.69 0.26
CA SER A 140 -5.57 -5.39 -0.89
C SER A 140 -5.01 -3.97 -0.80
N ILE A 141 -5.83 -2.98 -0.40
CA ILE A 141 -5.37 -1.61 -0.18
C ILE A 141 -4.36 -1.55 0.96
N GLY A 142 -4.67 -2.18 2.10
CA GLY A 142 -3.76 -2.26 3.23
C GLY A 142 -2.42 -2.88 2.85
N MET A 143 -2.43 -3.96 2.08
CA MET A 143 -1.19 -4.58 1.56
C MET A 143 -0.43 -3.64 0.62
N CYS A 144 -1.11 -2.94 -0.29
CA CYS A 144 -0.47 -1.97 -1.18
C CYS A 144 0.22 -0.85 -0.38
N ILE A 145 -0.48 -0.25 0.58
CA ILE A 145 0.07 0.79 1.46
C ILE A 145 1.28 0.24 2.21
N THR A 146 1.17 -0.96 2.79
CA THR A 146 2.24 -1.62 3.54
C THR A 146 3.50 -1.81 2.69
N ILE A 147 3.38 -2.44 1.52
CA ILE A 147 4.56 -2.75 0.70
C ILE A 147 5.19 -1.46 0.12
N SER A 148 4.36 -0.48 -0.24
CA SER A 148 4.85 0.80 -0.76
C SER A 148 5.61 1.60 0.29
N SER A 149 5.04 1.70 1.49
CA SER A 149 5.69 2.38 2.62
C SER A 149 6.94 1.64 3.08
N LEU A 150 6.97 0.30 3.03
CA LEU A 150 8.18 -0.49 3.26
C LEU A 150 9.29 -0.19 2.24
N ALA A 151 8.94 -0.08 0.95
CA ALA A 151 9.90 0.25 -0.10
C ALA A 151 10.50 1.65 0.08
N LEU A 152 9.67 2.63 0.43
CA LEU A 152 10.14 3.99 0.76
C LEU A 152 11.03 4.00 2.00
N THR A 153 10.63 3.26 3.04
CA THR A 153 11.43 3.09 4.27
C THR A 153 12.82 2.55 3.95
N TYR A 154 12.89 1.53 3.08
CA TYR A 154 14.15 0.95 2.64
C TYR A 154 15.01 1.98 1.89
N MET A 155 14.43 2.75 0.97
CA MET A 155 15.16 3.78 0.23
C MET A 155 15.75 4.84 1.16
N PHE A 156 14.93 5.45 2.02
CA PHE A 156 15.43 6.48 2.95
C PHE A 156 16.44 5.89 3.94
N GLY A 157 16.19 4.68 4.44
CA GLY A 157 17.14 3.96 5.29
C GLY A 157 18.48 3.76 4.59
N ALA A 158 18.48 3.30 3.34
CA ALA A 158 19.68 3.09 2.53
C ALA A 158 20.41 4.41 2.25
N GLN A 159 19.68 5.48 1.95
CA GLN A 159 20.24 6.81 1.73
C GLN A 159 21.02 7.30 2.95
N MET A 160 20.43 7.26 4.14
CA MET A 160 21.07 7.82 5.34
C MET A 160 22.30 7.02 5.81
N VAL A 161 22.41 5.73 5.47
CA VAL A 161 23.55 4.89 5.88
C VAL A 161 24.64 4.76 4.81
N THR A 162 24.40 5.26 3.60
CA THR A 162 25.33 5.17 2.48
C THR A 162 26.09 6.48 2.33
N PRO A 163 27.44 6.49 2.28
CA PRO A 163 28.21 7.70 2.04
C PRO A 163 27.86 8.36 0.69
N ASP A 164 27.85 9.69 0.64
CA ASP A 164 27.41 10.48 -0.53
C ASP A 164 28.03 10.03 -1.87
N PRO A 165 29.36 9.77 -1.99
CA PRO A 165 29.93 9.36 -3.26
C PRO A 165 29.36 8.03 -3.79
N VAL A 166 28.97 7.12 -2.89
CA VAL A 166 28.36 5.84 -3.26
C VAL A 166 26.86 6.02 -3.54
N TRP A 167 26.20 6.90 -2.80
CA TRP A 167 24.79 7.20 -3.00
C TRP A 167 24.54 7.87 -4.36
N GLU A 168 25.33 8.87 -4.75
CA GLU A 168 25.16 9.59 -6.02
C GLU A 168 25.23 8.65 -7.24
N GLU A 169 26.19 7.72 -7.25
CA GLU A 169 26.31 6.69 -8.29
C GLU A 169 25.10 5.73 -8.30
N SER A 170 24.54 5.44 -7.12
CA SER A 170 23.44 4.49 -6.95
C SER A 170 22.05 5.12 -7.11
N ASN A 171 21.93 6.45 -6.95
CA ASN A 171 20.67 7.17 -6.87
C ASN A 171 19.83 6.98 -8.14
N PHE A 172 20.46 7.01 -9.32
CA PHE A 172 19.78 6.77 -10.59
C PHE A 172 19.11 5.38 -10.64
N MET A 173 19.77 4.36 -10.09
CA MET A 173 19.20 3.02 -9.98
C MET A 173 17.98 2.99 -9.04
N PHE A 174 18.09 3.59 -7.85
CA PHE A 174 16.98 3.66 -6.89
C PHE A 174 15.76 4.40 -7.46
N GLN A 175 15.97 5.54 -8.11
CA GLN A 175 14.90 6.33 -8.74
C GLN A 175 14.20 5.56 -9.85
N ASN A 176 14.94 4.85 -10.70
CA ASN A 176 14.34 4.03 -11.77
C ASN A 176 13.51 2.88 -11.20
N ILE A 177 14.02 2.18 -10.17
CA ILE A 177 13.29 1.10 -9.50
C ILE A 177 12.01 1.64 -8.85
N LEU A 178 12.06 2.81 -8.20
CA LEU A 178 10.88 3.45 -7.63
C LEU A 178 9.86 3.86 -8.69
N HIS A 179 10.29 4.39 -9.84
CA HIS A 179 9.37 4.70 -10.94
C HIS A 179 8.64 3.45 -11.44
N ILE A 180 9.38 2.36 -11.66
CA ILE A 180 8.80 1.07 -12.06
C ILE A 180 7.81 0.58 -11.00
N TRP A 181 8.17 0.69 -9.72
CA TRP A 181 7.28 0.38 -8.60
C TRP A 181 5.99 1.22 -8.76
N ILE A 182 6.07 2.55 -8.78
CA ILE A 182 4.90 3.45 -8.84
C ILE A 182 3.98 3.10 -10.03
N VAL A 183 4.53 2.78 -11.20
CA VAL A 183 3.74 2.33 -12.35
C VAL A 183 2.99 1.03 -12.04
N LEU A 184 3.67 0.03 -11.46
CA LEU A 184 3.04 -1.21 -11.03
C LEU A 184 1.92 -0.97 -10.01
N LEU A 185 2.14 -0.07 -9.06
CA LEU A 185 1.15 0.35 -8.05
C LEU A 185 -0.08 0.97 -8.70
N GLY A 186 0.14 1.85 -9.68
CA GLY A 186 -0.91 2.48 -10.46
C GLY A 186 -1.74 1.45 -11.21
N LEU A 187 -1.11 0.45 -11.83
CA LEU A 187 -1.80 -0.65 -12.50
C LEU A 187 -2.61 -1.51 -11.53
N VAL A 188 -2.05 -1.87 -10.38
CA VAL A 188 -2.76 -2.64 -9.34
C VAL A 188 -3.94 -1.84 -8.80
N ALA A 189 -3.74 -0.56 -8.46
CA ALA A 189 -4.80 0.33 -8.00
C ALA A 189 -5.91 0.48 -9.04
N LEU A 190 -5.56 0.65 -10.31
CA LEU A 190 -6.51 0.70 -11.43
C LEU A 190 -7.35 -0.58 -11.50
N VAL A 191 -6.72 -1.76 -11.41
CA VAL A 191 -7.44 -3.04 -11.41
C VAL A 191 -8.36 -3.17 -10.20
N LEU A 192 -7.91 -2.77 -9.00
CA LEU A 192 -8.73 -2.79 -7.78
C LEU A 192 -9.92 -1.84 -7.87
N CYS A 193 -9.73 -0.64 -8.43
CA CYS A 193 -10.77 0.35 -8.68
C CYS A 193 -11.79 -0.15 -9.71
N LEU A 194 -11.34 -0.71 -10.84
CA LEU A 194 -12.23 -1.31 -11.84
C LEU A 194 -13.04 -2.46 -11.25
N ARG A 195 -12.42 -3.32 -10.44
CA ARG A 195 -13.11 -4.42 -9.74
C ARG A 195 -14.17 -3.92 -8.78
N LEU A 196 -13.92 -2.84 -8.04
CA LEU A 196 -14.90 -2.24 -7.14
C LEU A 196 -16.03 -1.58 -7.94
N PHE A 197 -15.69 -0.79 -8.96
CA PHE A 197 -16.66 -0.07 -9.79
C PHE A 197 -17.62 -1.03 -10.49
N ALA A 198 -17.10 -2.09 -11.11
CA ALA A 198 -17.93 -3.11 -11.74
C ALA A 198 -18.87 -3.82 -10.74
N TRP A 199 -18.43 -4.03 -9.49
CA TRP A 199 -19.29 -4.56 -8.44
C TRP A 199 -20.39 -3.56 -8.02
N ILE A 200 -20.06 -2.28 -7.87
CA ILE A 200 -21.06 -1.24 -7.55
C ILE A 200 -22.09 -1.14 -8.67
N LEU A 201 -21.66 -1.13 -9.93
CA LEU A 201 -22.53 -1.07 -11.10
C LEU A 201 -23.46 -2.28 -11.17
N THR A 202 -22.94 -3.50 -11.04
CA THR A 202 -23.76 -4.72 -11.05
C THR A 202 -24.77 -4.71 -9.91
N LYS A 203 -24.41 -4.23 -8.72
CA LYS A 203 -25.32 -4.07 -7.58
C LYS A 203 -26.39 -2.98 -7.78
N ARG A 204 -26.08 -1.90 -8.50
CA ARG A 204 -27.05 -0.85 -8.85
C ARG A 204 -28.02 -1.29 -9.95
N ILE A 205 -27.53 -2.02 -10.96
CA ILE A 205 -28.35 -2.52 -12.07
C ILE A 205 -29.34 -3.60 -11.60
N SER A 206 -28.97 -4.37 -10.57
CA SER A 206 -29.82 -5.43 -10.00
C SER A 206 -30.83 -4.96 -8.95
N ARG A 207 -30.85 -3.67 -8.58
CA ARG A 207 -31.97 -3.10 -7.79
C ARG A 207 -33.09 -2.71 -8.76
N PRO A 208 -34.22 -3.45 -8.83
CA PRO A 208 -35.35 -3.01 -9.61
C PRO A 208 -35.84 -1.65 -9.09
N LYS A 209 -36.11 -0.72 -10.01
CA LYS A 209 -36.78 0.55 -9.69
C LYS A 209 -38.14 0.20 -9.09
N GLN A 210 -38.34 0.50 -7.81
CA GLN A 210 -39.67 0.68 -7.23
C GLN A 210 -40.25 2.00 -7.70
#